data_AF-I5C8F0-F1
#
_entry.id   AF-I5C8F0-F1
#
_cell.length_a   1.000
_cell.length_b   1.000
_cell.length_c   1.000
_cell.angle_alpha   90.00
_cell.angle_beta   90.00
_cell.angle_gamma   90.00
#
_symmetry.space_group_name_H-M   'P 1'
#
loop_
_entity.id
_entity.type
_entity.pdbx_description
1 polymer ?
#
loop_
_entity_poly.entity_id
_entity_poly.type
_entity_poly.pdbx_seq_one_letter_code
_entity_poly.pdbx_strand_id
1 'polypeptide(L)'
;MDEIQKNLQALREQLQEPATRREAKKSPLFGGADVSFVLKAPAPKAESDWRGAPTYVVTPYARELSWVVFQLKEIFSKQLNYGNKYAFYGRLAEAANAALEQNEAAGLPALWAALLEEAEKLHAGT
;
A
#
# COMPACT_ATOMS: atom_id res chain seq x y z
N MET A 1 13.76 3.45 -19.88
CA MET A 1 12.78 3.13 -18.83
C MET A 1 12.93 1.65 -18.54
N ASP A 2 13.27 1.29 -17.31
CA ASP A 2 13.37 -0.13 -16.91
C ASP A 2 11.98 -0.76 -16.73
N GLU A 3 11.95 -2.08 -16.50
CA GLU A 3 10.72 -2.89 -16.39
C GLU A 3 9.80 -2.42 -15.25
N ILE A 4 10.37 -2.06 -14.08
CA ILE A 4 9.58 -1.61 -12.93
C ILE A 4 8.96 -0.27 -13.22
N GLN A 5 9.73 0.68 -13.76
CA GLN A 5 9.20 1.99 -14.14
C GLN A 5 8.07 1.84 -15.15
N LYS A 6 8.25 0.99 -16.18
CA LYS A 6 7.20 0.70 -17.17
C LYS A 6 5.92 0.16 -16.52
N ASN A 7 6.05 -0.78 -15.58
CA ASN A 7 4.89 -1.39 -14.93
C ASN A 7 4.20 -0.44 -13.94
N LEU A 8 4.96 0.42 -13.26
CA LEU A 8 4.42 1.49 -12.41
C LEU A 8 3.59 2.49 -13.23
N GLN A 9 4.10 2.90 -14.38
CA GLN A 9 3.36 3.77 -15.30
C GLN A 9 2.07 3.11 -15.78
N ALA A 10 2.11 1.82 -16.17
CA ALA A 10 0.93 1.08 -16.58
C ALA A 10 -0.11 0.96 -15.44
N LEU A 11 0.34 0.71 -14.20
CA LEU A 11 -0.54 0.69 -13.03
C LEU A 11 -1.18 2.06 -12.79
N ARG A 12 -0.42 3.15 -12.94
CA ARG A 12 -0.92 4.52 -12.80
C ARG A 12 -2.03 4.84 -13.80
N GLU A 13 -1.86 4.41 -15.05
CA GLU A 13 -2.89 4.52 -16.09
C GLU A 13 -4.12 3.68 -15.76
N GLN A 14 -3.92 2.43 -15.32
CA GLN A 14 -5.00 1.54 -14.92
C GLN A 14 -5.85 2.14 -13.78
N LEU A 15 -5.24 2.86 -12.84
CA LEU A 15 -5.96 3.48 -11.72
C LEU A 15 -6.86 4.65 -12.15
N GLN A 16 -6.70 5.19 -13.35
CA GLN A 16 -7.61 6.20 -13.90
C GLN A 16 -8.91 5.58 -14.45
N GLU A 17 -8.89 4.29 -14.78
CA GLU A 17 -10.03 3.59 -15.36
C GLU A 17 -11.11 3.30 -14.29
N PRO A 18 -12.39 3.69 -14.51
CA PRO A 18 -13.46 3.46 -13.54
C PRO A 18 -13.71 1.97 -13.22
N ALA A 19 -13.37 1.07 -14.14
CA ALA A 19 -13.47 -0.37 -13.96
C ALA A 19 -12.52 -0.88 -12.86
N THR A 20 -11.33 -0.28 -12.75
CA THR A 20 -10.29 -0.66 -11.78
C THR A 20 -10.78 -0.51 -10.36
N ARG A 21 -11.48 0.58 -10.05
CA ARG A 21 -12.08 0.76 -8.71
C ARG A 21 -13.05 -0.38 -8.36
N ARG A 22 -13.84 -0.85 -9.33
CA ARG A 22 -14.84 -1.92 -9.11
C ARG A 22 -14.16 -3.27 -8.86
N GLU A 23 -13.05 -3.52 -9.53
CA GLU A 23 -12.23 -4.70 -9.31
C GLU A 23 -11.53 -4.64 -7.94
N ALA A 24 -10.87 -3.52 -7.65
CA ALA A 24 -10.11 -3.30 -6.43
C ALA A 24 -10.96 -3.48 -5.15
N LYS A 25 -12.25 -3.09 -5.19
CA LYS A 25 -13.21 -3.32 -4.10
C LYS A 25 -13.46 -4.79 -3.75
N LYS A 26 -13.17 -5.71 -4.67
CA LYS A 26 -13.31 -7.16 -4.49
C LYS A 26 -12.04 -7.80 -3.94
N SER A 27 -10.95 -7.04 -3.87
CA SER A 27 -9.66 -7.52 -3.38
C SER A 27 -9.75 -7.94 -1.90
N PRO A 28 -9.05 -9.01 -1.49
CA PRO A 28 -8.86 -9.30 -0.07
C PRO A 28 -8.07 -8.16 0.60
N LEU A 29 -8.21 -8.06 1.93
CA LEU A 29 -7.40 -7.13 2.71
C LEU A 29 -5.96 -7.62 2.78
N PHE A 30 -5.01 -6.70 2.61
CA PHE A 30 -3.59 -6.97 2.74
C PHE A 30 -3.21 -7.08 4.22
N GLY A 31 -2.47 -8.14 4.55
CA GLY A 31 -1.78 -8.30 5.82
C GLY A 31 -0.46 -9.04 5.62
N GLY A 32 0.63 -8.48 6.11
CA GLY A 32 1.95 -9.07 6.00
C GLY A 32 3.06 -8.07 6.33
N ALA A 33 4.23 -8.59 6.70
CA ALA A 33 5.42 -7.78 7.03
C ALA A 33 5.14 -6.66 8.05
N ASP A 34 4.42 -7.00 9.11
CA ASP A 34 4.00 -6.09 10.19
C ASP A 34 3.13 -4.91 9.73
N VAL A 35 2.49 -5.04 8.56
CA VAL A 35 1.56 -4.06 7.99
C VAL A 35 0.20 -4.71 7.76
N SER A 36 -0.88 -3.98 8.00
CA SER A 36 -2.25 -4.42 7.69
C SER A 36 -3.15 -3.27 7.26
N PHE A 37 -3.85 -3.46 6.14
CA PHE A 37 -4.86 -2.53 5.64
C PHE A 37 -6.23 -3.01 6.12
N VAL A 38 -6.92 -2.22 6.94
CA VAL A 38 -8.12 -2.66 7.65
C VAL A 38 -9.26 -1.65 7.52
N LEU A 39 -10.49 -2.17 7.45
CA LEU A 39 -11.70 -1.33 7.39
C LEU A 39 -12.07 -0.71 8.74
N LYS A 40 -11.58 -1.30 9.83
CA LYS A 40 -11.84 -0.88 11.20
C LYS A 40 -10.59 -1.11 12.04
N ALA A 41 -10.28 -0.18 12.93
CA ALA A 41 -9.18 -0.32 13.87
C ALA A 41 -9.37 -1.61 14.69
N PRO A 42 -8.32 -2.44 14.81
CA PRO A 42 -8.37 -3.62 15.67
C PRO A 42 -8.45 -3.18 17.14
N ALA A 43 -8.90 -4.10 18.00
CA ALA A 43 -8.82 -3.87 19.44
C ALA A 43 -7.34 -3.64 19.83
N PRO A 44 -7.07 -2.72 20.77
CA PRO A 44 -5.72 -2.52 21.27
C PRO A 44 -5.17 -3.87 21.77
N LYS A 45 -4.01 -4.27 21.25
CA LYS A 45 -3.32 -5.45 21.78
C LYS A 45 -2.79 -5.13 23.18
N ALA A 46 -2.73 -6.13 24.05
CA ALA A 46 -2.01 -6.03 25.31
C ALA A 46 -0.52 -5.72 25.03
N GLU A 47 0.10 -4.89 25.88
CA GLU A 47 1.45 -4.30 25.73
C GLU A 47 2.64 -5.29 25.61
N SER A 48 2.38 -6.60 25.55
CA SER A 48 3.38 -7.67 25.68
C SER A 48 3.80 -8.33 24.35
N ASP A 49 3.56 -7.72 23.19
CA ASP A 49 4.06 -8.25 21.91
C ASP A 49 5.49 -7.71 21.68
N TRP A 50 6.51 -8.54 21.94
CA TRP A 50 7.94 -8.24 21.72
C TRP A 50 8.29 -7.86 20.27
N ARG A 51 7.36 -8.08 19.34
CA ARG A 51 7.46 -7.70 17.92
C ARG A 51 7.07 -6.25 17.65
N GLY A 52 6.62 -5.50 18.66
CA GLY A 52 6.04 -4.17 18.47
C GLY A 52 4.64 -4.22 17.87
N ALA A 53 3.95 -3.07 17.87
CA ALA A 53 2.64 -2.97 17.25
C ALA A 53 2.80 -2.91 15.71
N PRO A 54 2.05 -3.73 14.94
CA PRO A 54 2.05 -3.62 13.49
C PRO A 54 1.44 -2.27 13.05
N THR A 55 1.89 -1.78 11.90
CA THR A 55 1.36 -0.56 11.27
C THR A 55 0.02 -0.87 10.63
N TYR A 56 -1.04 -0.23 11.12
CA TYR A 56 -2.37 -0.32 10.55
C TYR A 56 -2.67 0.89 9.66
N VAL A 57 -3.22 0.61 8.47
CA VAL A 57 -3.85 1.62 7.62
C VAL A 57 -5.36 1.44 7.74
N VAL A 58 -6.00 2.29 8.53
CA VAL A 58 -7.44 2.18 8.85
C VAL A 58 -8.23 3.11 7.93
N THR A 59 -8.98 2.56 6.98
CA THR A 59 -9.70 3.36 5.98
C THR A 59 -10.86 2.60 5.33
N PRO A 60 -11.97 3.27 4.95
CA PRO A 60 -13.02 2.65 4.14
C PRO A 60 -12.55 2.14 2.78
N TYR A 61 -11.38 2.61 2.30
CA TYR A 61 -10.77 2.21 1.04
C TYR A 61 -9.78 1.04 1.17
N ALA A 62 -9.76 0.34 2.31
CA ALA A 62 -8.70 -0.62 2.62
C ALA A 62 -8.56 -1.73 1.55
N ARG A 63 -9.67 -2.17 0.93
CA ARG A 63 -9.62 -3.17 -0.16
C ARG A 63 -8.98 -2.60 -1.42
N GLU A 64 -9.38 -1.39 -1.79
CA GLU A 64 -8.81 -0.71 -2.95
C GLU A 64 -7.32 -0.42 -2.79
N LEU A 65 -6.86 -0.08 -1.59
CA LEU A 65 -5.43 0.07 -1.30
C LEU A 65 -4.71 -1.27 -1.28
N SER A 66 -5.31 -2.30 -0.69
CA SER A 66 -4.76 -3.65 -0.68
C SER A 66 -4.53 -4.18 -2.09
N TRP A 67 -5.46 -3.91 -3.01
CA TRP A 67 -5.31 -4.25 -4.42
C TRP A 67 -4.04 -3.61 -5.02
N VAL A 68 -3.81 -2.32 -4.79
CA VAL A 68 -2.59 -1.63 -5.25
C VAL A 68 -1.34 -2.23 -4.61
N VAL A 69 -1.36 -2.54 -3.31
CA VAL A 69 -0.23 -3.19 -2.63
C VAL A 69 0.08 -4.56 -3.24
N PHE A 70 -0.93 -5.34 -3.64
CA PHE A 70 -0.71 -6.59 -4.37
C PHE A 70 -0.11 -6.36 -5.76
N GLN A 71 -0.60 -5.37 -6.53
CA GLN A 71 0.01 -5.03 -7.82
C GLN A 71 1.48 -4.61 -7.64
N LEU A 72 1.77 -3.76 -6.66
CA LEU A 72 3.14 -3.32 -6.34
C LEU A 72 4.02 -4.49 -5.91
N LYS A 73 3.51 -5.44 -5.13
CA LYS A 73 4.24 -6.67 -4.79
C LYS A 73 4.66 -7.43 -6.05
N GLU A 74 3.76 -7.62 -7.02
CA GLU A 74 4.07 -8.34 -8.25
C GLU A 74 5.10 -7.57 -9.10
N ILE A 75 4.96 -6.25 -9.21
CA ILE A 75 5.90 -5.37 -9.92
C ILE A 75 7.31 -5.46 -9.33
N PHE A 76 7.44 -5.44 -8.00
CA PHE A 76 8.71 -5.49 -7.29
C PHE A 76 9.16 -6.91 -6.93
N SER A 77 8.47 -7.96 -7.39
CA SER A 77 8.68 -9.34 -6.97
C SER A 77 10.12 -9.84 -7.12
N LYS A 78 10.83 -9.39 -8.17
CA LYS A 78 12.24 -9.74 -8.43
C LYS A 78 13.22 -9.05 -7.47
N GLN A 79 12.82 -7.94 -6.86
CA GLN A 79 13.64 -7.17 -5.92
C GLN A 79 13.25 -7.43 -4.45
N LEU A 80 12.01 -7.85 -4.20
CA LEU A 80 11.51 -8.14 -2.87
C LEU A 80 12.02 -9.49 -2.36
N ASN A 81 12.54 -9.48 -1.14
CA ASN A 81 13.00 -10.65 -0.42
C ASN A 81 12.66 -10.55 1.08
N TYR A 82 13.03 -11.56 1.84
CA TYR A 82 12.73 -11.61 3.28
C TYR A 82 13.31 -10.42 4.06
N GLY A 83 14.47 -9.90 3.66
CA GLY A 83 15.17 -8.84 4.37
C GLY A 83 14.63 -7.43 4.10
N ASN A 84 14.09 -7.16 2.91
CA ASN A 84 13.65 -5.80 2.54
C ASN A 84 12.12 -5.62 2.50
N LYS A 85 11.33 -6.70 2.54
CA LYS A 85 9.86 -6.60 2.49
C LYS A 85 9.26 -5.73 3.60
N TYR A 86 9.84 -5.76 4.81
CA TYR A 86 9.35 -4.97 5.95
C TYR A 86 9.49 -3.47 5.69
N ALA A 87 10.63 -3.04 5.14
CA ALA A 87 10.84 -1.65 4.76
C ALA A 87 9.93 -1.24 3.59
N PHE A 88 9.77 -2.11 2.59
CA PHE A 88 8.89 -1.85 1.45
C PHE A 88 7.43 -1.64 1.87
N TYR A 89 6.83 -2.64 2.54
CA TYR A 89 5.43 -2.54 2.95
C TYR A 89 5.23 -1.48 4.04
N GLY A 90 6.20 -1.31 4.95
CA GLY A 90 6.19 -0.27 5.97
C GLY A 90 6.10 1.12 5.37
N ARG A 91 6.95 1.44 4.40
CA ARG A 91 6.93 2.74 3.71
C ARG A 91 5.64 2.98 2.94
N LEU A 92 5.09 1.95 2.29
CA LEU A 92 3.78 2.06 1.65
C LEU A 92 2.66 2.37 2.67
N ALA A 93 2.70 1.75 3.84
CA ALA A 93 1.72 2.01 4.90
C ALA A 93 1.87 3.42 5.51
N GLU A 94 3.11 3.85 5.74
CA GLU A 94 3.42 5.22 6.20
C GLU A 94 2.94 6.27 5.20
N ALA A 95 3.19 6.07 3.89
CA ALA A 95 2.70 6.98 2.85
C ALA A 95 1.17 7.06 2.81
N ALA A 96 0.48 5.92 2.96
CA ALA A 96 -0.98 5.88 3.02
C ALA A 96 -1.52 6.61 4.26
N ASN A 97 -0.93 6.38 5.45
CA ASN A 97 -1.32 7.06 6.68
C ASN A 97 -1.06 8.57 6.60
N ALA A 98 0.10 8.99 6.12
CA ALA A 98 0.42 10.40 5.92
C ALA A 98 -0.60 11.08 4.97
N ALA A 99 -1.02 10.40 3.91
CA ALA A 99 -2.05 10.93 3.00
C ALA A 99 -3.45 11.00 3.64
N LEU A 100 -3.80 10.07 4.54
CA LEU A 100 -5.04 10.12 5.33
C LEU A 100 -5.02 11.25 6.37
N GLU A 101 -3.87 11.51 7.00
CA GLU A 101 -3.72 12.55 8.02
C GLU A 101 -3.71 13.95 7.45
N GLN A 102 -3.09 14.16 6.29
CA GLN A 102 -3.00 15.47 5.64
C GLN A 102 -4.35 15.95 5.08
N ASN A 103 -5.32 15.06 4.94
CA ASN A 103 -6.61 15.39 4.35
C ASN A 103 -7.70 14.47 4.93
N GLU A 104 -8.50 14.98 5.87
CA GLU A 104 -9.65 14.24 6.46
C GLU A 104 -10.63 13.72 5.39
N ALA A 105 -10.60 14.30 4.18
CA ALA A 105 -11.38 13.87 3.02
C ALA A 105 -10.50 13.29 1.88
N ALA A 106 -9.30 12.77 2.17
CA ALA A 106 -8.42 12.16 1.19
C ALA A 106 -9.20 11.15 0.33
N GLY A 107 -9.46 11.55 -0.92
CA GLY A 107 -10.14 10.69 -1.86
C GLY A 107 -9.24 9.50 -2.23
N LEU A 108 -9.87 8.41 -2.66
CA LEU A 108 -9.16 7.23 -3.18
C LEU A 108 -8.03 7.57 -4.18
N PRO A 109 -8.17 8.54 -5.11
CA PRO A 109 -7.08 8.90 -6.02
C PRO A 109 -5.82 9.43 -5.32
N ALA A 110 -5.97 10.21 -4.23
CA ALA A 110 -4.84 10.74 -3.48
C ALA A 110 -4.08 9.61 -2.75
N LEU A 111 -4.83 8.65 -2.20
CA LEU A 111 -4.24 7.48 -1.54
C LEU A 111 -3.51 6.56 -2.53
N TRP A 112 -4.08 6.36 -3.72
CA TRP A 112 -3.42 5.63 -4.80
C TRP A 112 -2.15 6.35 -5.29
N ALA A 113 -2.20 7.66 -5.45
CA ALA A 113 -1.04 8.46 -5.81
C ALA A 113 0.07 8.35 -4.76
N ALA A 114 -0.26 8.45 -3.47
CA ALA A 114 0.71 8.31 -2.39
C ALA A 114 1.45 6.96 -2.41
N LEU A 115 0.74 5.85 -2.64
CA LEU A 115 1.37 4.52 -2.76
C LEU A 115 2.28 4.41 -3.98
N LEU A 116 1.86 4.95 -5.13
CA LEU A 116 2.66 4.95 -6.37
C LEU A 116 3.91 5.80 -6.24
N GLU A 117 3.79 7.03 -5.74
CA GLU A 117 4.93 7.93 -5.53
C GLU A 117 5.94 7.34 -4.56
N GLU A 118 5.47 6.65 -3.51
CA GLU A 118 6.36 6.00 -2.58
C GLU A 118 7.06 4.78 -3.21
N ALA A 119 6.36 4.00 -4.04
CA ALA A 119 6.97 2.92 -4.81
C ALA A 119 8.01 3.45 -5.82
N GLU A 120 7.75 4.58 -6.48
CA GLU A 120 8.69 5.25 -7.38
C GLU A 120 9.97 5.66 -6.64
N LYS A 121 9.84 6.27 -5.44
CA LYS A 121 11.00 6.62 -4.58
C LYS A 121 11.78 5.39 -4.14
N LEU A 122 11.09 4.31 -3.80
CA LEU A 122 11.71 3.04 -3.39
C LEU A 122 12.57 2.45 -4.52
N HIS A 123 12.12 2.54 -5.77
CA HIS A 123 12.90 2.13 -6.94
C HIS A 123 14.03 3.10 -7.29
N ALA A 124 13.82 4.41 -7.16
CA ALA A 124 14.84 5.41 -7.46
C ALA A 124 16.00 5.41 -6.43
N GLY A 125 15.76 4.90 -5.22
CA GLY A 125 16.75 4.77 -4.15
C GLY A 125 17.49 3.43 -4.10
N THR A 126 17.25 2.52 -5.06
CA THR A 126 17.95 1.23 -5.20
C THR A 126 19.14 1.28 -6.15
#